data_AF-A0A835XXJ5-F1
#
_entry.id   AF-A0A835XXJ5-F1
#
_cell.length_a   1.000
_cell.length_b   1.000
_cell.length_c   1.000
_cell.angle_alpha   90.00
_cell.angle_beta   90.00
_cell.angle_gamma   90.00
#
_symmetry.space_group_name_H-M   'P 1'
#
loop_
_entity.id
_entity.type
_entity.pdbx_description
1 polymer ?
#
loop_
_entity_poly.entity_id
_entity_poly.type
_entity_poly.pdbx_seq_one_letter_code
_entity_poly.pdbx_strand_id
1 'polypeptide(L)'
;MLRDPVFRAHSRFVEQVQFGTLNATLPTQPRGYAALANTTSFVQYVDWVLTHMEACLQRAQLKPPALARHLTMQCYLWDHVIGYSVYDIFLLNYLEHFPDKQVLVVYMEDLAAEPLRILEQVEAHIGVPHHQYNTTELAAAFNARGSYGWGRGSMLSDRKGSIEPSGVDQNATAVLEAVERLRRFFAPSVQRLFALADEGRITRAPQAWRARYGSAAFSKDAPPATPQNASAV
;
A
#
# COMPACT_ATOMS: atom_id res chain seq x y z
N MET A 1 10.46 -1.61 -0.25
CA MET A 1 10.07 -0.20 -0.01
C MET A 1 8.55 -0.09 -0.06
N LEU A 2 7.93 0.50 0.96
CA LEU A 2 6.48 0.64 1.11
C LEU A 2 6.09 2.12 1.09
N ARG A 3 4.93 2.43 0.52
CA ARG A 3 4.30 3.77 0.52
C ARG A 3 2.98 3.68 1.26
N ASP A 4 2.43 4.78 1.79
CA ASP A 4 1.09 4.76 2.36
C ASP A 4 0.11 4.00 1.42
N PRO A 5 -0.65 3.00 1.90
CA PRO A 5 -1.49 2.17 1.05
C PRO A 5 -2.50 2.95 0.20
N VAL A 6 -3.09 4.02 0.74
CA VAL A 6 -4.03 4.88 0.00
C VAL A 6 -3.27 5.65 -1.07
N PHE A 7 -2.12 6.23 -0.73
CA PHE A 7 -1.32 6.98 -1.69
C PHE A 7 -0.75 6.08 -2.79
N ARG A 8 -0.36 4.84 -2.48
CA ARG A 8 0.04 3.84 -3.47
C ARG A 8 -1.13 3.52 -4.39
N ALA A 9 -2.30 3.20 -3.84
CA ALA A 9 -3.48 2.88 -4.64
C ALA A 9 -3.86 4.04 -5.58
N HIS A 10 -3.89 5.28 -5.08
CA HIS A 10 -4.17 6.45 -5.93
C HIS A 10 -3.10 6.64 -7.02
N SER A 11 -1.81 6.54 -6.69
CA SER A 11 -0.71 6.62 -7.66
C SER A 11 -0.86 5.59 -8.78
N ARG A 12 -1.12 4.33 -8.40
CA ARG A 12 -1.29 3.22 -9.33
C ARG A 12 -2.53 3.36 -10.19
N PHE A 13 -3.64 3.85 -9.63
CA PHE A 13 -4.82 4.19 -10.41
C PHE A 13 -4.48 5.21 -11.51
N VAL A 14 -3.82 6.31 -11.16
CA VAL A 14 -3.43 7.34 -12.13
C VAL A 14 -2.49 6.77 -13.20
N GLU A 15 -1.46 6.02 -12.81
CA GLU A 15 -0.48 5.44 -13.74
C GLU A 15 -1.09 4.40 -14.68
N GLN A 16 -1.83 3.46 -14.13
CA GLN A 16 -2.20 2.22 -14.81
C GLN A 16 -3.60 2.29 -15.41
N VAL A 17 -4.54 2.97 -14.75
CA VAL A 17 -5.94 3.07 -15.20
C VAL A 17 -6.17 4.34 -16.01
N GLN A 18 -5.64 5.48 -15.58
CA GLN A 18 -5.90 6.77 -16.22
C GLN A 18 -4.92 7.07 -17.38
N PHE A 19 -3.63 6.83 -17.20
CA PHE A 19 -2.63 7.07 -18.26
C PHE A 19 -2.45 5.89 -19.23
N GLY A 20 -3.29 4.86 -19.12
CA GLY A 20 -3.35 3.79 -20.13
C GLY A 20 -2.07 2.98 -20.28
N THR A 21 -1.18 2.91 -19.27
CA THR A 21 -0.06 1.95 -19.32
C THR A 21 -0.52 0.49 -19.26
N LEU A 22 -1.80 0.24 -18.95
CA LEU A 22 -2.49 -1.03 -19.23
C LEU A 22 -2.96 -1.12 -20.70
N ASN A 23 -2.07 -0.86 -21.67
CA ASN A 23 -2.25 -1.44 -22.99
C ASN A 23 -1.90 -2.92 -22.86
N ALA A 24 -2.95 -3.77 -22.84
CA ALA A 24 -2.97 -5.20 -23.15
C ALA A 24 -1.81 -6.08 -22.63
N THR A 25 -2.14 -7.12 -21.86
CA THR A 25 -1.29 -8.29 -21.48
C THR A 25 -0.77 -8.37 -20.03
N LEU A 26 -1.58 -8.05 -19.01
CA LEU A 26 -1.42 -8.74 -17.72
C LEU A 26 -2.35 -9.97 -17.70
N PRO A 27 -1.80 -11.21 -17.68
CA PRO A 27 -2.57 -12.46 -17.87
C PRO A 27 -3.67 -12.72 -16.82
N THR A 28 -3.66 -12.00 -15.71
CA THR A 28 -4.52 -12.25 -14.54
C THR A 28 -5.61 -11.22 -14.33
N GLN A 29 -5.71 -10.19 -15.19
CA GLN A 29 -6.77 -9.21 -15.06
C GLN A 29 -8.10 -9.82 -15.55
N PRO A 30 -9.17 -9.79 -14.74
CA PRO A 30 -10.49 -10.18 -15.19
C PRO A 30 -10.90 -9.34 -16.39
N ARG A 31 -11.68 -9.94 -17.30
CA ARG A 31 -12.23 -9.30 -18.50
C ARG A 31 -12.99 -7.97 -18.25
N GLY A 32 -13.27 -7.60 -17.00
CA GLY A 32 -13.88 -6.32 -16.60
C GLY A 32 -12.93 -5.13 -16.49
N TYR A 33 -11.61 -5.33 -16.39
CA TYR A 33 -10.66 -4.21 -16.22
C TYR A 33 -10.55 -3.32 -17.46
N ALA A 34 -10.66 -3.91 -18.65
CA ALA A 34 -10.70 -3.16 -19.91
C ALA A 34 -11.94 -2.25 -20.01
N ALA A 35 -13.03 -2.58 -19.30
CA ALA A 35 -14.23 -1.74 -19.24
C ALA A 35 -14.09 -0.54 -18.29
N LEU A 36 -13.08 -0.54 -17.41
CA LEU A 36 -12.80 0.57 -16.50
C LEU A 36 -11.76 1.56 -17.06
N ALA A 37 -11.00 1.14 -18.08
CA ALA A 37 -9.96 1.96 -18.70
C ALA A 37 -10.57 3.21 -19.38
N ASN A 38 -9.95 4.37 -19.15
CA ASN A 38 -10.24 5.67 -19.77
C ASN A 38 -11.58 6.36 -19.45
N THR A 39 -12.52 5.75 -18.71
CA THR A 39 -13.84 6.37 -18.41
C THR A 39 -14.24 6.33 -16.93
N THR A 40 -13.48 5.66 -16.06
CA THR A 40 -13.83 5.47 -14.65
C THR A 40 -13.11 6.49 -13.77
N SER A 41 -13.87 7.17 -12.89
CA SER A 41 -13.30 8.01 -11.83
C SER A 41 -12.64 7.19 -10.71
N PHE A 42 -11.76 7.79 -9.90
CA PHE A 42 -11.14 7.08 -8.78
C PHE A 42 -12.19 6.54 -7.79
N VAL A 43 -13.24 7.32 -7.54
CA VAL A 43 -14.37 6.90 -6.68
C VAL A 43 -15.05 5.65 -7.23
N GLN A 44 -15.45 5.65 -8.50
CA GLN A 44 -16.10 4.50 -9.13
C GLN A 44 -15.19 3.26 -9.14
N TYR A 45 -13.88 3.46 -9.33
CA TYR A 45 -12.89 2.40 -9.27
C TYR A 45 -12.84 1.77 -7.88
N VAL A 46 -12.71 2.60 -6.83
CA VAL A 46 -12.70 2.14 -5.43
C VAL A 46 -13.98 1.38 -5.09
N ASP A 47 -15.14 1.91 -5.47
CA ASP A 47 -16.45 1.29 -5.21
C ASP A 47 -16.51 -0.13 -5.79
N TRP A 48 -16.14 -0.25 -7.06
CA TRP A 48 -16.20 -1.51 -7.77
C TRP A 48 -15.20 -2.52 -7.20
N VAL A 49 -13.94 -2.13 -7.01
CA VAL A 49 -12.90 -3.04 -6.52
C VAL A 49 -13.19 -3.50 -5.10
N LEU A 50 -13.53 -2.58 -4.18
CA LEU A 50 -13.79 -2.95 -2.79
C LEU A 50 -14.98 -3.90 -2.68
N THR A 51 -16.07 -3.66 -3.42
CA THR A 51 -17.23 -4.56 -3.45
C THR A 51 -16.84 -6.00 -3.82
N HIS A 52 -16.04 -6.17 -4.88
CA HIS A 52 -15.63 -7.49 -5.34
C HIS A 52 -14.60 -8.14 -4.40
N MET A 53 -13.67 -7.33 -3.89
CA MET A 53 -12.60 -7.80 -3.01
C MET A 53 -13.15 -8.23 -1.66
N GLU A 54 -14.03 -7.44 -1.04
CA GLU A 54 -14.71 -7.78 0.22
C GLU A 54 -15.54 -9.06 0.07
N ALA A 55 -16.30 -9.21 -1.01
CA ALA A 55 -17.04 -10.44 -1.27
C ALA A 55 -16.11 -11.66 -1.45
N CYS A 56 -14.93 -11.47 -2.05
CA CYS A 56 -13.92 -12.53 -2.15
C CYS A 56 -13.36 -12.90 -0.77
N LEU A 57 -12.99 -11.90 0.03
CA LEU A 57 -12.42 -12.06 1.37
C LEU A 57 -13.42 -12.74 2.31
N GLN A 58 -14.69 -12.38 2.27
CA GLN A 58 -15.75 -13.04 3.03
C GLN A 58 -15.85 -14.53 2.67
N ARG A 59 -15.81 -14.88 1.38
CA ARG A 59 -15.81 -16.30 0.95
C ARG A 59 -14.56 -17.05 1.39
N ALA A 60 -13.41 -16.39 1.42
CA ALA A 60 -12.15 -16.98 1.88
C ALA A 60 -12.20 -17.30 3.38
N GLN A 61 -12.82 -16.44 4.20
CA GLN A 61 -12.96 -16.64 5.65
C GLN A 61 -13.83 -17.85 6.03
N LEU A 62 -14.71 -18.30 5.14
CA LEU A 62 -15.53 -19.50 5.34
C LEU A 62 -14.76 -20.82 5.16
N LYS A 63 -13.45 -20.75 4.84
CA LYS A 63 -12.61 -21.93 4.58
C LYS A 63 -11.71 -22.25 5.80
N PRO A 64 -11.19 -23.48 5.88
CA PRO A 64 -10.22 -23.85 6.93
C PRO A 64 -9.01 -22.90 6.95
N PRO A 65 -8.39 -22.63 8.11
CA PRO A 65 -7.40 -21.55 8.27
C PRO A 65 -6.27 -21.53 7.24
N ALA A 66 -5.67 -22.69 6.94
CA ALA A 66 -4.60 -22.80 5.95
C ALA A 66 -5.06 -22.40 4.54
N LEU A 67 -6.26 -22.84 4.14
CA LEU A 67 -6.85 -22.49 2.84
C LEU A 67 -7.34 -21.04 2.82
N ALA A 68 -7.87 -20.54 3.95
CA ALA A 68 -8.33 -19.16 4.08
C ALA A 68 -7.19 -18.15 3.84
N ARG A 69 -5.99 -18.39 4.39
CA ARG A 69 -4.82 -17.52 4.14
C ARG A 69 -4.44 -17.49 2.67
N HIS A 70 -4.36 -18.66 2.01
CA HIS A 70 -4.05 -18.74 0.59
C HIS A 70 -5.10 -18.00 -0.26
N LEU A 71 -6.39 -18.24 -0.02
CA LEU A 71 -7.47 -17.60 -0.77
C LEU A 71 -7.54 -16.09 -0.53
N THR A 72 -7.24 -15.63 0.69
CA THR A 72 -7.13 -14.21 1.01
C THR A 72 -6.06 -13.54 0.14
N MET A 73 -4.89 -14.18 -0.01
CA MET A 73 -3.84 -13.69 -0.90
C MET A 73 -4.31 -13.64 -2.36
N GLN A 74 -5.01 -14.68 -2.84
CA GLN A 74 -5.58 -14.70 -4.19
C GLN A 74 -6.60 -13.57 -4.42
N CYS A 75 -7.42 -13.24 -3.42
CA CYS A 75 -8.35 -12.12 -3.50
C CYS A 75 -7.64 -10.77 -3.70
N TYR A 76 -6.50 -10.56 -3.02
CA TYR A 76 -5.71 -9.34 -3.21
C TYR A 76 -4.92 -9.35 -4.52
N LEU A 77 -4.48 -10.52 -5.00
CA LEU A 77 -3.74 -10.63 -6.27
C LEU A 77 -4.58 -10.25 -7.50
N TRP A 78 -5.90 -10.25 -7.36
CA TRP A 78 -6.85 -9.89 -8.39
C TRP A 78 -6.73 -8.44 -8.88
N ASP A 79 -6.26 -7.53 -8.03
CA ASP A 79 -6.18 -6.10 -8.32
C ASP A 79 -4.81 -5.54 -7.88
N HIS A 80 -4.06 -4.99 -8.84
CA HIS A 80 -2.69 -4.54 -8.59
C HIS A 80 -2.61 -3.10 -8.05
N VAL A 81 -3.75 -2.38 -8.02
CA VAL A 81 -3.86 -1.00 -7.55
C VAL A 81 -4.13 -0.99 -6.04
N ILE A 82 -5.28 -1.54 -5.63
CA ILE A 82 -5.73 -1.66 -4.25
C ILE A 82 -5.14 -2.93 -3.61
N GLY A 83 -5.25 -4.09 -4.27
CA GLY A 83 -4.88 -5.36 -3.65
C GLY A 83 -3.39 -5.46 -3.29
N TYR A 84 -2.50 -5.00 -4.17
CA TYR A 84 -1.05 -4.97 -3.89
C TYR A 84 -0.64 -3.90 -2.86
N SER A 85 -1.57 -3.04 -2.43
CA SER A 85 -1.35 -2.09 -1.35
C SER A 85 -1.63 -2.70 0.04
N VAL A 86 -2.09 -3.96 0.08
CA VAL A 86 -2.26 -4.76 1.30
C VAL A 86 -0.96 -5.51 1.61
N TYR A 87 0.00 -4.83 2.23
CA TYR A 87 1.39 -5.33 2.27
C TYR A 87 1.62 -6.53 3.18
N ASP A 88 0.92 -6.60 4.31
CA ASP A 88 1.19 -7.56 5.38
C ASP A 88 1.15 -9.02 4.90
N ILE A 89 0.14 -9.38 4.11
CA ILE A 89 -0.04 -10.76 3.66
C ILE A 89 1.07 -11.21 2.71
N PHE A 90 1.55 -10.31 1.85
CA PHE A 90 2.68 -10.59 0.96
C PHE A 90 3.98 -10.61 1.73
N LEU A 91 4.19 -9.67 2.65
CA LEU A 91 5.38 -9.62 3.49
C LEU A 91 5.50 -10.88 4.37
N LEU A 92 4.40 -11.32 4.99
CA LEU A 92 4.36 -12.55 5.78
C LEU A 92 4.72 -13.79 4.94
N ASN A 93 4.37 -13.80 3.65
CA ASN A 93 4.79 -14.87 2.74
C ASN A 93 6.32 -14.86 2.52
N TYR A 94 6.97 -13.69 2.44
CA TYR A 94 8.43 -13.61 2.38
C TYR A 94 9.07 -14.04 3.72
N LEU A 95 8.56 -13.53 4.83
CA LEU A 95 9.10 -13.79 6.17
C LEU A 95 8.90 -15.26 6.64
N GLU A 96 8.10 -16.05 5.92
CA GLU A 96 7.97 -17.49 6.13
C GLU A 96 9.14 -18.29 5.53
N HIS A 97 9.82 -17.73 4.53
CA HIS A 97 10.88 -18.40 3.78
C HIS A 97 12.26 -17.77 3.99
N PHE A 98 12.31 -16.51 4.40
CA PHE A 98 13.55 -15.78 4.62
C PHE A 98 13.64 -15.32 6.08
N PRO A 99 14.80 -15.48 6.75
CA PRO A 99 15.03 -14.89 8.06
C PRO A 99 14.76 -13.38 8.03
N ASP A 100 14.15 -12.85 9.10
CA ASP A 100 13.79 -11.43 9.21
C ASP A 100 14.98 -10.49 8.88
N LYS A 101 16.20 -10.86 9.27
CA LYS A 101 17.44 -10.10 8.98
C LYS A 101 17.79 -9.97 7.50
N GLN A 102 17.22 -10.81 6.63
CA GLN A 102 17.41 -10.77 5.17
C GLN A 102 16.34 -9.93 4.46
N VAL A 103 15.37 -9.39 5.19
CA VAL A 103 14.27 -8.60 4.63
C VAL A 103 14.29 -7.20 5.24
N LEU A 104 14.77 -6.22 4.48
CA LEU A 104 14.67 -4.81 4.86
C LEU A 104 13.38 -4.18 4.32
N VAL A 105 12.52 -3.74 5.24
CA VAL A 105 11.44 -2.81 4.92
C VAL A 105 11.97 -1.38 5.02
N VAL A 106 11.57 -0.54 4.07
CA VAL A 106 11.90 0.89 4.03
C VAL A 106 10.62 1.61 3.64
N TYR A 107 10.35 2.77 4.23
CA TYR A 107 9.18 3.58 3.92
C TYR A 107 9.54 4.74 3.00
N MET A 108 8.68 4.98 2.02
CA MET A 108 8.85 6.06 1.05
C MET A 108 8.86 7.41 1.79
N GLU A 109 8.00 7.60 2.78
CA GLU A 109 7.95 8.81 3.61
C GLU A 109 9.28 9.10 4.32
N ASP A 110 9.97 8.08 4.80
CA ASP A 110 11.27 8.26 5.44
C ASP A 110 12.36 8.56 4.40
N LEU A 111 12.30 7.91 3.23
CA LEU A 111 13.19 8.24 2.11
C LEU A 111 13.00 9.68 1.63
N ALA A 112 11.77 10.19 1.70
CA ALA A 112 11.45 11.59 1.41
C ALA A 112 12.14 12.54 2.35
N ALA A 113 12.02 12.25 3.65
CA ALA A 113 12.39 13.15 4.72
C ALA A 113 13.88 13.11 4.97
N GLU A 114 14.48 11.92 4.91
CA GLU A 114 15.87 11.67 5.28
C GLU A 114 16.53 10.70 4.28
N PRO A 115 16.68 11.08 3.00
CA PRO A 115 17.13 10.18 1.95
C PRO A 115 18.52 9.59 2.22
N LEU A 116 19.45 10.38 2.79
CA LEU A 116 20.80 9.90 3.13
C LEU A 116 20.74 8.78 4.18
N ARG A 117 20.00 9.00 5.27
CA ARG A 117 19.84 8.01 6.35
C ARG A 117 19.28 6.69 5.83
N ILE A 118 18.31 6.76 4.91
CA ILE A 118 17.71 5.57 4.31
C ILE A 118 18.67 4.85 3.36
N LEU A 119 19.48 5.58 2.58
CA LEU A 119 20.51 4.97 1.74
C LEU A 119 21.57 4.28 2.58
N GLU A 120 22.06 4.93 3.65
CA GLU A 120 22.99 4.31 4.60
C GLU A 120 22.41 3.04 5.22
N GLN A 121 21.13 3.04 5.57
CA GLN A 121 20.45 1.85 6.08
C GLN A 121 20.40 0.71 5.04
N VAL A 122 20.14 1.04 3.76
CA VAL A 122 20.15 0.05 2.67
C VAL A 122 21.57 -0.49 2.45
N GLU A 123 22.58 0.36 2.42
CA GLU A 123 23.98 -0.01 2.25
C GLU A 123 24.45 -0.96 3.36
N ALA A 124 24.14 -0.62 4.60
CA ALA A 124 24.44 -1.46 5.76
C ALA A 124 23.74 -2.84 5.67
N HIS A 125 22.51 -2.88 5.19
CA HIS A 125 21.75 -4.13 5.04
C HIS A 125 22.33 -5.04 3.94
N ILE A 126 22.77 -4.47 2.82
CA ILE A 126 23.39 -5.24 1.72
C ILE A 126 24.90 -5.48 1.92
N GLY A 127 25.48 -4.95 3.00
CA GLY A 127 26.87 -5.18 3.38
C GLY A 127 27.89 -4.40 2.54
N VAL A 128 27.52 -3.24 2.01
CA VAL A 128 28.45 -2.37 1.27
C VAL A 128 28.87 -1.15 2.12
N PRO A 129 30.06 -0.59 1.89
CA PRO A 129 30.48 0.65 2.54
C PRO A 129 29.57 1.83 2.15
N HIS A 130 29.42 2.78 3.06
CA HIS A 130 28.64 3.99 2.80
C HIS A 130 29.25 4.83 1.67
N HIS A 131 28.42 5.18 0.68
CA HIS A 131 28.82 6.08 -0.38
C HIS A 131 28.76 7.54 0.07
N GLN A 132 29.70 8.36 -0.41
CA GLN A 132 29.70 9.80 -0.16
C GLN A 132 28.79 10.52 -1.15
N TYR A 133 27.49 10.50 -0.87
CA TYR A 133 26.50 11.20 -1.67
C TYR A 133 26.69 12.72 -1.57
N ASN A 134 26.53 13.42 -2.71
CA ASN A 134 26.32 14.86 -2.68
C ASN A 134 24.93 15.14 -2.08
N THR A 135 24.89 15.55 -0.82
CA THR A 135 23.65 15.79 -0.06
C THR A 135 22.77 16.87 -0.68
N THR A 136 23.36 17.81 -1.40
CA THR A 136 22.63 18.86 -2.13
C THR A 136 21.88 18.26 -3.32
N GLU A 137 22.54 17.40 -4.10
CA GLU A 137 21.93 16.75 -5.26
C GLU A 137 20.91 15.68 -4.88
N LEU A 138 21.17 14.96 -3.78
CA LEU A 138 20.29 13.91 -3.26
C LEU A 138 18.87 14.44 -2.96
N ALA A 139 18.78 15.69 -2.51
CA ALA A 139 17.51 16.37 -2.25
C ALA A 139 17.01 17.19 -3.45
N ALA A 140 17.84 17.44 -4.48
CA ALA A 140 17.54 18.40 -5.55
C ALA A 140 16.69 17.84 -6.69
N ALA A 141 16.83 16.55 -7.04
CA ALA A 141 16.19 15.99 -8.24
C ALA A 141 15.37 14.73 -7.92
N PHE A 142 14.06 14.82 -8.11
CA PHE A 142 13.18 13.65 -8.17
C PHE A 142 12.34 13.70 -9.45
N ASN A 143 12.27 12.58 -10.17
CA ASN A 143 11.56 12.48 -11.45
C ASN A 143 10.04 12.57 -11.24
N ALA A 144 9.54 13.79 -11.10
CA ALA A 144 8.13 14.13 -10.95
C ALA A 144 7.46 14.27 -12.31
N ARG A 145 7.50 13.22 -13.16
CA ARG A 145 6.62 13.20 -14.33
C ARG A 145 5.19 12.96 -13.85
N GLY A 146 4.51 14.02 -13.39
CA GLY A 146 3.21 14.00 -12.70
C GLY A 146 3.33 14.35 -11.20
N SER A 147 2.20 14.35 -10.48
CA SER A 147 2.06 14.74 -9.05
C SER A 147 2.78 13.82 -8.04
N TYR A 148 3.89 13.21 -8.40
CA TYR A 148 4.65 12.20 -7.65
C TYR A 148 5.70 12.80 -6.69
N GLY A 149 5.79 14.13 -6.57
CA GLY A 149 6.78 14.79 -5.71
C GLY A 149 6.54 14.60 -4.21
N TRP A 150 7.64 14.55 -3.45
CA TRP A 150 7.62 14.66 -1.98
C TRP A 150 6.95 15.98 -1.59
N GLY A 151 5.87 15.91 -0.82
CA GLY A 151 5.03 17.07 -0.46
C GLY A 151 3.76 17.25 -1.30
N ARG A 152 3.58 16.56 -2.44
CA ARG A 152 2.26 16.47 -3.10
C ARG A 152 1.44 15.26 -2.67
N GLY A 153 2.08 14.22 -2.11
CA GLY A 153 1.36 13.18 -1.35
C GLY A 153 0.65 13.75 -0.11
N SER A 154 1.21 14.83 0.48
CA SER A 154 0.55 15.56 1.56
C SER A 154 -0.66 16.37 1.07
N MET A 155 -0.89 16.53 -0.23
CA MET A 155 -2.13 17.18 -0.73
C MET A 155 -3.41 16.39 -0.45
N LEU A 156 -3.32 15.13 -0.02
CA LEU A 156 -4.50 14.41 0.48
C LEU A 156 -4.76 14.63 1.98
N SER A 157 -3.77 15.11 2.75
CA SER A 157 -3.91 15.41 4.19
C SER A 157 -3.88 16.90 4.55
N ASP A 158 -3.20 17.74 3.75
CA ASP A 158 -2.92 19.15 4.06
C ASP A 158 -3.69 20.13 3.16
N ARG A 159 -4.35 19.66 2.09
CA ARG A 159 -5.22 20.53 1.30
C ARG A 159 -6.64 20.52 1.84
N LYS A 160 -6.95 21.56 2.60
CA LYS A 160 -8.31 22.10 2.77
C LYS A 160 -8.87 22.73 1.47
N GLY A 161 -8.50 22.21 0.29
CA GLY A 161 -8.89 22.73 -1.02
C GLY A 161 -7.84 22.48 -2.10
N SER A 162 -8.32 22.03 -3.27
CA SER A 162 -7.62 21.71 -4.53
C SER A 162 -7.08 20.27 -4.69
N ILE A 163 -7.99 19.35 -4.95
CA ILE A 163 -7.76 18.33 -5.97
C ILE A 163 -7.74 19.11 -7.29
N GLU A 164 -6.61 19.22 -7.99
CA GLU A 164 -6.68 19.69 -9.38
C GLU A 164 -7.18 18.52 -10.23
N PRO A 165 -8.33 18.69 -10.89
CA PRO A 165 -9.02 17.61 -11.58
C PRO A 165 -8.32 17.34 -12.89
N SER A 166 -7.63 16.21 -12.98
CA SER A 166 -7.43 15.57 -14.27
C SER A 166 -8.78 15.03 -14.77
N GLY A 167 -9.53 15.89 -15.48
CA GLY A 167 -10.42 15.52 -16.59
C GLY A 167 -11.81 14.93 -16.29
N VAL A 168 -12.19 14.67 -15.04
CA VAL A 168 -13.57 14.31 -14.68
C VAL A 168 -13.90 15.06 -13.40
N ASP A 169 -14.96 15.89 -13.42
CA ASP A 169 -15.46 16.62 -12.25
C ASP A 169 -15.84 15.65 -11.13
N GLN A 170 -14.88 15.32 -10.26
CA GLN A 170 -15.14 14.54 -9.07
C GLN A 170 -15.52 15.49 -7.94
N ASN A 171 -16.68 15.25 -7.33
CA ASN A 171 -17.07 15.92 -6.10
C ASN A 171 -15.99 15.64 -5.03
N ALA A 172 -15.30 16.67 -4.54
CA ALA A 172 -14.22 16.54 -3.57
C ALA A 172 -14.64 15.73 -2.33
N THR A 173 -15.90 15.85 -1.91
CA THR A 173 -16.48 15.06 -0.82
C THR A 173 -16.47 13.56 -1.14
N ALA A 174 -16.87 13.17 -2.36
CA ALA A 174 -16.90 11.76 -2.77
C ALA A 174 -15.49 11.15 -2.82
N VAL A 175 -14.48 11.95 -3.21
CA VAL A 175 -13.08 11.50 -3.19
C VAL A 175 -12.60 11.26 -1.76
N LEU A 176 -12.92 12.17 -0.83
CA LEU A 176 -12.58 12.01 0.58
C LEU A 176 -13.28 10.78 1.20
N GLU A 177 -14.53 10.51 0.83
CA GLU A 177 -15.26 9.31 1.23
C GLU A 177 -14.64 8.02 0.67
N ALA A 178 -14.18 8.04 -0.59
CA ALA A 178 -13.46 6.90 -1.18
C ALA A 178 -12.12 6.65 -0.47
N VAL A 179 -11.36 7.70 -0.18
CA VAL A 179 -10.11 7.64 0.59
C VAL A 179 -10.35 7.06 1.98
N GLU A 180 -11.41 7.50 2.65
CA GLU A 180 -11.76 7.01 3.98
C GLU A 180 -12.17 5.53 3.97
N ARG A 181 -12.90 5.07 2.95
CA ARG A 181 -13.22 3.64 2.76
C ARG A 181 -11.96 2.81 2.52
N LEU A 182 -11.05 3.26 1.66
CA LEU A 182 -9.75 2.62 1.48
C LEU A 182 -8.95 2.58 2.78
N ARG A 183 -8.98 3.66 3.57
CA ARG A 183 -8.26 3.72 4.84
C ARG A 183 -8.78 2.67 5.82
N ARG A 184 -10.09 2.49 5.94
CA ARG A 184 -10.70 1.42 6.74
C ARG A 184 -10.33 0.04 6.22
N PHE A 185 -10.41 -0.15 4.90
CA PHE A 185 -10.06 -1.39 4.24
C PHE A 185 -8.59 -1.79 4.50
N PHE A 186 -7.65 -0.85 4.42
CA PHE A 186 -6.23 -1.11 4.66
C PHE A 186 -5.83 -1.17 6.14
N ALA A 187 -6.64 -0.62 7.06
CA ALA A 187 -6.25 -0.50 8.46
C ALA A 187 -5.86 -1.83 9.11
N PRO A 188 -6.59 -2.96 8.94
CA PRO A 188 -6.17 -4.24 9.53
C PRO A 188 -4.80 -4.72 9.02
N SER A 189 -4.51 -4.50 7.74
CA SER A 189 -3.21 -4.82 7.13
C SER A 189 -2.10 -3.98 7.74
N VAL A 190 -2.30 -2.66 7.81
CA VAL A 190 -1.31 -1.72 8.37
C VAL A 190 -1.08 -1.96 9.86
N GLN A 191 -2.12 -2.29 10.62
CA GLN A 191 -1.99 -2.63 12.04
C GLN A 191 -1.16 -3.90 12.25
N ARG A 192 -1.28 -4.91 11.37
CA ARG A 192 -0.41 -6.08 11.40
C ARG A 192 1.04 -5.73 11.06
N LEU A 193 1.29 -4.76 10.17
CA LEU A 193 2.65 -4.22 9.98
C LEU A 193 3.19 -3.56 11.25
N PHE A 194 2.35 -2.84 12.00
CA PHE A 194 2.78 -2.27 13.28
C PHE A 194 3.17 -3.35 14.28
N ALA A 195 2.39 -4.43 14.38
CA ALA A 195 2.73 -5.57 15.22
C ALA A 195 4.07 -6.20 14.82
N LEU A 196 4.29 -6.46 13.52
CA LEU A 196 5.57 -6.98 13.02
C LEU A 196 6.75 -6.04 13.36
N ALA A 197 6.53 -4.73 13.31
CA ALA A 197 7.55 -3.75 13.67
C ALA A 197 7.81 -3.68 15.18
N ASP A 198 6.77 -3.82 16.00
CA ASP A 198 6.86 -3.83 17.46
C ASP A 198 7.54 -5.11 17.97
N GLU A 199 7.37 -6.23 17.25
CA GLU A 199 8.12 -7.48 17.42
C GLU A 199 9.58 -7.39 16.94
N GLY A 200 9.99 -6.29 16.29
CA GLY A 200 11.35 -6.10 15.77
C GLY A 200 11.65 -6.88 14.49
N ARG A 201 10.63 -7.44 13.83
CA ARG A 201 10.77 -8.22 12.60
C ARG A 201 10.95 -7.35 11.36
N ILE A 202 10.44 -6.12 11.41
CA ILE A 202 10.62 -5.10 10.39
C ILE A 202 10.90 -3.74 11.02
N THR A 203 11.38 -2.79 10.22
CA THR A 203 11.54 -1.39 10.62
C THR A 203 10.22 -0.78 11.05
N ARG A 204 10.26 0.14 12.02
CA ARG A 204 9.08 0.88 12.48
C ARG A 204 8.48 1.72 11.36
N ALA A 205 7.16 1.60 11.20
CA ALA A 205 6.41 2.46 10.30
C ALA A 205 6.47 3.94 10.73
N PRO A 206 6.37 4.88 9.77
CA PRO A 206 6.38 6.31 10.06
C PRO A 206 5.28 6.70 11.04
N GLN A 207 5.55 7.68 11.90
CA GLN A 207 4.59 8.15 12.91
C GLN A 207 3.27 8.61 12.27
N ALA A 208 3.32 9.19 11.07
CA ALA A 208 2.14 9.58 10.31
C ALA A 208 1.22 8.40 9.98
N TRP A 209 1.76 7.21 9.71
CA TRP A 209 0.95 6.00 9.50
C TRP A 209 0.31 5.55 10.81
N ARG A 210 1.07 5.54 11.92
CA ARG A 210 0.50 5.18 13.24
C ARG A 210 -0.61 6.13 13.64
N ALA A 211 -0.49 7.43 13.38
CA ALA A 211 -1.56 8.40 13.61
C ALA A 211 -2.79 8.13 12.72
N ARG A 212 -2.58 7.76 11.46
CA ARG A 212 -3.66 7.54 10.47
C ARG A 212 -4.41 6.21 10.62
N TYR A 213 -3.72 5.16 11.06
CA TYR A 213 -4.25 3.77 11.10
C TYR A 213 -4.27 3.14 12.50
N GLY A 214 -3.60 3.75 13.48
CA GLY A 214 -3.45 3.19 14.83
C GLY A 214 -4.62 3.46 15.77
N SER A 215 -5.67 4.16 15.34
CA SER A 215 -6.81 4.43 16.23
C SER A 215 -7.66 3.18 16.45
N ALA A 216 -8.18 3.05 17.67
CA ALA A 216 -9.05 1.95 18.09
C ALA A 216 -10.35 1.84 17.26
N ALA A 217 -10.69 2.88 16.49
CA ALA A 217 -11.82 2.88 15.57
C ALA A 217 -11.71 1.80 14.47
N PHE A 218 -10.51 1.27 14.18
CA PHE A 218 -10.32 0.20 13.19
C PHE A 218 -10.06 -1.19 13.80
N SER A 219 -9.83 -1.27 15.12
CA SER A 219 -9.57 -2.55 15.78
C SER A 219 -10.83 -3.41 15.98
N LYS A 220 -12.04 -2.86 15.82
CA LYS A 220 -13.30 -3.59 16.02
C LYS A 220 -13.69 -4.50 14.83
N ASP A 221 -13.16 -4.24 13.64
CA ASP A 221 -13.51 -4.96 12.41
C ASP A 221 -12.33 -5.76 11.82
N ALA A 222 -11.24 -5.91 12.57
CA ALA A 222 -10.10 -6.70 12.12
C ALA A 222 -10.49 -8.20 12.07
N PRO A 223 -10.27 -8.91 10.94
CA PRO A 223 -10.42 -10.36 10.94
C PRO A 223 -9.48 -10.96 11.99
N PRO A 224 -9.91 -12.03 12.70
CA PRO A 224 -9.13 -12.62 13.78
C PRO A 224 -7.71 -12.95 13.29
N ALA A 225 -6.73 -12.59 14.11
CA ALA A 225 -5.34 -12.93 13.85
C ALA A 225 -5.25 -14.44 13.57
N THR A 226 -4.55 -14.80 12.49
CA THR A 226 -4.25 -16.20 12.21
C THR A 226 -3.55 -16.80 13.43
N PRO A 227 -3.96 -17.97 13.94
CA PRO A 227 -3.29 -18.56 15.10
C PRO A 227 -1.80 -18.68 14.80
N GLN A 228 -0.98 -18.13 15.69
CA GLN A 228 0.46 -18.34 15.70
C GLN A 228 0.67 -19.86 15.68
N ASN A 229 1.29 -20.37 14.62
CA ASN A 229 1.77 -21.75 14.62
C ASN A 229 2.72 -21.87 15.82
N ALA A 230 2.33 -22.68 16.79
CA ALA A 230 3.23 -23.17 17.81
C ALA A 230 4.45 -23.76 17.09
N SER A 231 5.61 -23.14 17.30
CA SER A 231 6.88 -23.73 16.93
C SER A 231 7.00 -25.08 17.63
N ALA A 232 6.88 -26.15 16.85
CA ALA A 232 7.42 -27.45 17.17
C ALA A 232 8.61 -27.66 16.24
N VAL A 233 9.82 -27.34 16.74
CA VAL A 233 11.05 -28.15 16.73
C VAL A 233 11.98 -27.56 17.78
#